data_AF-A0A2U1T659-F1
#
_entry.id   AF-A0A2U1T659-F1
#
_cell.length_a   1.000
_cell.length_b   1.000
_cell.length_c   1.000
_cell.angle_alpha   90.00
_cell.angle_beta   90.00
_cell.angle_gamma   90.00
#
_symmetry.space_group_name_H-M   'P 1'
#
loop_
_entity.id
_entity.type
_entity.pdbx_description
1 polymer ?
#
loop_
_entity_poly.entity_id
_entity_poly.type
_entity_poly.pdbx_seq_one_letter_code
_entity_poly.pdbx_strand_id
1 'polypeptide(L)'
;MTYLVISLPFLLVAALVWLRRRRAYPRQGRITLAVLAVVLVLTIIFDNLMIYFGNVDYGEEQNLGISLGLVPIEDLFYPIFATLIIAAFWPPKKEA
;
A
#
# COMPACT_ATOMS: atom_id res chain seq x y z
N MET A 1 -16.44 12.11 5.95
CA MET A 1 -15.86 11.86 4.61
C MET A 1 -15.02 10.62 4.74
N THR A 2 -15.36 9.52 4.07
CA THR A 2 -14.66 8.25 4.30
C THR A 2 -13.23 8.30 3.79
N TYR A 3 -12.31 7.67 4.52
CA TYR A 3 -10.89 7.60 4.10
C TYR A 3 -10.71 6.94 2.73
N LEU A 4 -11.63 6.08 2.32
CA LEU A 4 -11.67 5.52 0.97
C LEU A 4 -11.80 6.59 -0.11
N VAL A 5 -12.72 7.54 0.05
CA VAL A 5 -12.95 8.59 -0.97
C VAL A 5 -11.72 9.49 -1.09
N ILE A 6 -11.05 9.77 0.03
CA ILE A 6 -9.81 10.55 0.06
C ILE A 6 -8.67 9.77 -0.60
N SER A 7 -8.55 8.47 -0.33
CA SER A 7 -7.44 7.63 -0.81
C SER A 7 -7.54 7.27 -2.30
N LEU A 8 -8.75 7.13 -2.84
CA LEU A 8 -9.01 6.75 -4.23
C LEU A 8 -8.21 7.54 -5.28
N PRO A 9 -8.22 8.89 -5.30
CA PRO A 9 -7.46 9.64 -6.31
C PRO A 9 -5.95 9.35 -6.24
N PHE A 10 -5.39 9.20 -5.05
CA PHE A 10 -3.97 8.88 -4.89
C PHE A 10 -3.63 7.48 -5.38
N LEU A 11 -4.47 6.48 -5.05
CA LEU A 11 -4.32 5.11 -5.54
C LEU A 11 -4.42 5.04 -7.07
N LEU A 12 -5.37 5.77 -7.67
CA LEU A 12 -5.52 5.85 -9.12
C LEU A 12 -4.28 6.45 -9.79
N VAL A 13 -3.75 7.54 -9.25
CA VAL A 13 -2.52 8.17 -9.74
C VAL A 13 -1.34 7.21 -9.61
N ALA A 14 -1.16 6.56 -8.46
CA ALA A 14 -0.08 5.61 -8.23
C ALA A 14 -0.15 4.41 -9.19
N ALA A 15 -1.34 3.84 -9.40
CA ALA A 15 -1.56 2.77 -10.35
C ALA A 15 -1.24 3.20 -11.78
N LEU A 16 -1.65 4.40 -12.20
CA LEU A 16 -1.37 4.93 -13.53
C LEU A 16 0.13 5.18 -13.75
N VAL A 17 0.81 5.77 -12.76
CA VAL A 17 2.25 6.03 -12.81
C VAL A 17 3.02 4.71 -12.90
N TRP A 18 2.67 3.74 -12.06
CA TRP A 18 3.26 2.41 -12.13
C TRP A 18 2.97 1.73 -13.46
N LEU A 19 1.74 1.78 -13.96
CA LEU A 19 1.35 1.15 -15.23
C LEU A 19 2.14 1.70 -16.42
N ARG A 20 2.43 3.02 -16.42
CA ARG A 20 3.26 3.67 -17.43
C ARG A 20 4.74 3.26 -17.34
N ARG A 21 5.23 3.00 -16.13
CA ARG A 21 6.66 2.71 -15.89
C ARG A 21 6.99 1.22 -15.75
N ARG A 22 6.01 0.34 -15.55
CA ARG A 22 6.21 -1.11 -15.28
C ARG A 22 6.93 -1.89 -16.38
N ARG A 23 6.97 -1.34 -17.59
CA ARG A 23 7.63 -1.94 -18.75
C ARG A 23 9.07 -1.45 -18.93
N ALA A 24 9.54 -0.56 -18.06
CA ALA A 24 10.93 -0.13 -18.11
C ALA A 24 11.89 -1.32 -17.88
N TYR A 25 11.47 -2.36 -17.13
CA TYR A 25 12.29 -3.57 -16.90
C TYR A 25 11.48 -4.88 -16.99
N PRO A 26 12.09 -5.97 -17.50
CA PRO A 26 11.40 -7.26 -17.72
C PRO A 26 10.90 -7.93 -16.42
N ARG A 27 11.49 -7.60 -15.26
CA ARG A 27 11.13 -8.19 -13.96
C ARG A 27 10.37 -7.26 -13.02
N GLN A 28 10.16 -6.01 -13.38
CA GLN A 28 9.59 -4.98 -12.48
C GLN A 28 8.21 -5.36 -11.97
N GLY A 29 7.35 -5.93 -12.83
CA GLY A 29 6.03 -6.41 -12.43
C GLY A 29 6.09 -7.47 -11.32
N ARG A 30 6.96 -8.47 -11.48
CA ARG A 30 7.13 -9.56 -10.50
C ARG A 30 7.72 -9.06 -9.19
N ILE A 31 8.71 -8.16 -9.26
CA ILE A 31 9.33 -7.57 -8.07
C ILE A 31 8.33 -6.70 -7.32
N THR A 32 7.57 -5.85 -8.03
CA THR A 32 6.53 -5.02 -7.40
C THR A 32 5.51 -5.89 -6.68
N LEU A 33 5.05 -6.96 -7.32
CA LEU A 33 4.08 -7.88 -6.72
C LEU A 33 4.65 -8.59 -5.48
N ALA A 34 5.90 -9.05 -5.55
CA ALA A 34 6.55 -9.69 -4.41
C ALA A 34 6.72 -8.74 -3.22
N VAL A 35 7.20 -7.51 -3.48
CA VAL A 35 7.33 -6.47 -2.44
C VAL A 35 5.98 -6.11 -1.87
N LEU A 36 4.96 -5.90 -2.72
CA LEU A 36 3.61 -5.57 -2.29
C LEU A 36 3.04 -6.66 -1.39
N ALA A 37 3.18 -7.92 -1.78
CA ALA A 37 2.71 -9.05 -0.99
C ALA A 37 3.41 -9.11 0.37
N VAL A 38 4.74 -8.99 0.41
CA VAL A 38 5.51 -9.01 1.67
C VAL A 38 5.09 -7.85 2.56
N VAL A 39 5.05 -6.62 2.03
CA VAL A 39 4.67 -5.44 2.81
C VAL A 39 3.25 -5.58 3.35
N LEU A 40 2.28 -5.97 2.53
CA LEU A 40 0.89 -6.16 2.98
C LEU A 40 0.76 -7.22 4.07
N VAL A 41 1.43 -8.37 3.92
CA VAL A 41 1.40 -9.42 4.93
C VAL A 41 1.98 -8.92 6.26
N LEU A 42 3.13 -8.24 6.21
CA LEU A 42 3.75 -7.69 7.41
C LEU A 42 2.89 -6.60 8.04
N THR A 43 2.35 -5.66 7.25
CA THR A 43 1.42 -4.62 7.71
C THR A 43 0.23 -5.24 8.44
N ILE A 44 -0.47 -6.19 7.81
CA ILE A 44 -1.62 -6.87 8.41
C ILE A 44 -1.25 -7.50 9.76
N ILE A 45 -0.12 -8.20 9.83
CA ILE A 45 0.31 -8.88 11.07
C ILE A 45 0.66 -7.85 12.14
N PHE A 46 1.52 -6.89 11.84
CA PHE A 46 2.04 -5.95 12.82
C PHE A 46 0.98 -4.96 13.28
N ASP A 47 0.12 -4.48 12.41
CA ASP A 47 -0.93 -3.53 12.78
C ASP A 47 -1.96 -4.20 13.69
N ASN A 48 -2.34 -5.45 13.40
CA ASN A 48 -3.19 -6.22 14.30
C ASN A 48 -2.54 -6.45 15.68
N LEU A 49 -1.23 -6.73 15.71
CA LEU A 49 -0.50 -6.86 16.98
C LEU A 49 -0.44 -5.52 17.73
N MET A 50 -0.22 -4.39 17.06
CA MET A 50 -0.18 -3.08 17.69
C MET A 50 -1.51 -2.73 18.35
N ILE A 51 -2.63 -2.98 17.66
CA ILE A 51 -3.96 -2.75 18.25
C ILE A 51 -4.22 -3.74 19.39
N TYR A 52 -3.87 -5.02 19.21
CA TYR A 52 -4.05 -6.03 20.25
C TYR A 52 -3.31 -5.69 21.56
N PHE A 53 -2.12 -5.12 21.47
CA PHE A 53 -1.34 -4.68 22.64
C PHE A 53 -1.77 -3.31 23.18
N GLY A 54 -2.75 -2.65 22.57
CA GLY A 54 -3.22 -1.33 22.99
C GLY A 54 -2.23 -0.19 22.70
N ASN A 55 -1.30 -0.38 21.75
CA ASN A 55 -0.32 0.65 21.38
C ASN A 55 -0.95 1.74 20.49
N VAL A 56 -1.97 1.38 19.72
CA VAL A 56 -2.65 2.23 18.74
C VAL A 56 -4.14 1.89 18.73
N ASP A 57 -4.99 2.89 18.56
CA ASP A 57 -6.44 2.72 18.46
C ASP A 57 -7.00 3.47 17.25
N TYR A 58 -7.96 2.88 16.56
CA TYR A 58 -8.58 3.46 15.34
C TYR A 58 -10.02 3.85 15.65
N GLY A 59 -10.35 5.14 15.51
CA GLY A 59 -11.71 5.63 15.65
C GLY A 59 -12.62 5.16 14.51
N GLU A 60 -13.86 4.76 14.82
CA GLU A 60 -14.81 4.23 13.84
C GLU A 60 -15.44 5.30 12.92
N GLU A 61 -15.28 6.59 13.22
CA GLU A 61 -16.12 7.66 12.65
C GLU A 61 -15.94 7.92 11.14
N GLN A 62 -14.81 7.53 10.54
CA GLN A 62 -14.50 7.83 9.12
C GLN A 62 -14.11 6.60 8.29
N ASN A 63 -14.13 5.41 8.90
CA ASN A 63 -13.86 4.14 8.23
C ASN A 63 -15.15 3.56 7.62
N LEU A 64 -15.03 2.65 6.66
CA LEU A 64 -16.15 1.93 6.05
C LEU A 64 -16.78 0.88 6.99
N GLY A 65 -16.20 0.69 8.18
CA GLY A 65 -16.56 -0.38 9.12
C GLY A 65 -16.10 -1.77 8.66
N ILE A 66 -15.26 -1.87 7.62
CA ILE A 66 -14.69 -3.12 7.13
C ILE A 66 -13.27 -3.24 7.70
N SER A 67 -13.06 -4.23 8.57
CA SER A 67 -11.77 -4.50 9.19
C SER A 67 -11.24 -5.88 8.82
N LEU A 68 -9.91 -5.98 8.73
CA LEU A 68 -9.19 -7.24 8.60
C LEU A 68 -8.55 -7.56 9.96
N GLY A 69 -9.26 -8.38 10.74
CA GLY A 69 -9.00 -8.51 12.18
C GLY A 69 -9.46 -7.25 12.90
N LEU A 70 -8.51 -6.55 13.55
CA LEU A 70 -8.72 -5.30 14.27
C LEU A 70 -8.44 -4.06 13.42
N VAL A 71 -7.74 -4.21 12.29
CA VAL A 71 -7.24 -3.09 11.48
C VAL A 71 -8.25 -2.74 10.38
N PRO A 72 -8.61 -1.46 10.18
CA PRO A 72 -9.44 -1.03 9.04
C PRO A 72 -8.78 -1.36 7.70
N ILE A 73 -9.55 -1.82 6.72
CA ILE A 73 -9.00 -2.19 5.39
C ILE A 73 -8.34 -1.01 4.68
N GLU A 74 -8.79 0.21 5.00
CA GLU A 74 -8.26 1.46 4.43
C GLU A 74 -6.80 1.70 4.80
N ASP A 75 -6.31 1.13 5.90
CA ASP A 75 -4.90 1.27 6.30
C ASP A 75 -3.96 0.60 5.28
N LEU A 76 -4.46 -0.41 4.56
CA LEU A 76 -3.73 -1.09 3.49
C LEU A 76 -3.56 -0.21 2.24
N PHE A 77 -4.31 0.88 2.09
CA PHE A 77 -4.16 1.79 0.95
C PHE A 77 -2.80 2.48 0.96
N TYR A 78 -2.26 2.78 2.14
CA TYR A 78 -0.97 3.41 2.29
C TYR A 78 0.19 2.55 1.74
N PRO A 79 0.40 1.30 2.18
CA PRO A 79 1.46 0.45 1.63
C PRO A 79 1.25 0.10 0.16
N ILE A 80 0.00 0.01 -0.33
CA ILE A 80 -0.29 -0.15 -1.76
C ILE A 80 0.22 1.06 -2.54
N PHE A 81 -0.17 2.26 -2.13
CA PHE A 81 0.27 3.51 -2.74
C PHE A 81 1.79 3.62 -2.75
N ALA A 82 2.42 3.43 -1.57
CA ALA A 82 3.86 3.53 -1.41
C ALA A 82 4.59 2.54 -2.33
N THR A 83 4.16 1.28 -2.35
CA THR A 83 4.82 0.25 -3.17
C THR A 83 4.72 0.56 -4.67
N LEU A 84 3.56 1.01 -5.14
CA LEU A 84 3.37 1.36 -6.55
C LEU A 84 4.24 2.55 -6.99
N ILE A 85 4.27 3.62 -6.18
CA ILE A 85 5.09 4.81 -6.46
C ILE A 85 6.57 4.46 -6.38
N ILE A 86 7.02 3.83 -5.28
CA ILE A 86 8.43 3.47 -5.12
C ILE A 86 8.87 2.56 -6.25
N ALA A 87 8.13 1.50 -6.57
CA ALA A 87 8.50 0.61 -7.67
C ALA A 87 8.48 1.29 -9.05
N ALA A 88 7.70 2.36 -9.24
CA ALA A 88 7.68 3.13 -10.47
C ALA A 88 8.89 4.07 -10.61
N PHE A 89 9.43 4.58 -9.51
CA PHE A 89 10.56 5.53 -9.49
C PHE A 89 11.89 4.91 -9.06
N TRP A 90 11.90 3.68 -8.55
CA TRP A 90 13.10 2.98 -8.11
C TRP A 90 14.10 2.85 -9.26
N PRO A 91 15.39 3.17 -9.03
CA PRO A 91 16.35 3.41 -10.09
C PRO A 91 16.58 2.18 -10.95
N PRO A 92 16.84 2.45 -12.23
CA PRO A 92 18.12 2.02 -12.75
C PRO A 92 18.74 3.08 -13.63
N LYS A 93 19.95 3.47 -13.23
CA LYS A 93 21.02 3.65 -14.20
C LYS A 93 22.37 3.45 -13.51
N LYS A 94 23.13 2.48 -13.98
CA LYS A 94 24.55 2.71 -14.25
C LYS A 94 24.87 2.05 -15.59
N GLU A 95 24.64 2.80 -16.66
CA GLU A 95 25.53 2.70 -17.81
C GLU A 95 26.76 3.53 -17.42
N ALA A 96 27.82 2.85 -17.02
CA ALA A 96 29.18 3.35 -16.99
C ALA A 96 30.08 2.17 -17.34
#